data_AF-A0A838E1B9-F1
#
_entry.id   AF-A0A838E1B9-F1
#
_cell.length_a   1.000
_cell.length_b   1.000
_cell.length_c   1.000
_cell.angle_alpha   90.00
_cell.angle_beta   90.00
_cell.angle_gamma   90.00
#
_symmetry.space_group_name_H-M   'P 1'
#
loop_
_entity.id
_entity.type
_entity.pdbx_description
1 polymer ?
#
loop_
_entity_poly.entity_id
_entity_poly.type
_entity_poly.pdbx_seq_one_letter_code
_entity_poly.pdbx_strand_id
1 'polypeptide(L)'
;MAQKLFSGIVIVVGLLLFSQVGLFKDLYAQLSRYGDRAYSRYYRRKPQDKGLSQRNGPTLLTNDEKNVPFFAATFSKGLEHDPVTGLLTVLGQQNYTKFLHALSTQNPQDFAAVQYAGSGTFGNPKESFLKSFDGKDLTEFTITSFPKLSSPEAAANLLELYLMA
;
A
#
# COMPACT_ATOMS: atom_id res chain seq x y z
N MET A 1 10.63 -44.15 -67.35
CA MET A 1 10.54 -44.29 -65.87
C MET A 1 10.90 -43.00 -65.11
N ALA A 2 11.82 -42.15 -65.60
CA ALA A 2 12.26 -40.93 -64.90
C ALA A 2 11.19 -39.82 -64.74
N GLN A 3 10.20 -39.74 -65.63
CA GLN A 3 9.20 -38.66 -65.64
C GLN A 3 8.17 -38.76 -64.48
N LYS A 4 7.91 -39.97 -63.96
CA LYS A 4 7.01 -40.17 -62.82
C LYS A 4 7.65 -39.81 -61.47
N LEU A 5 8.99 -39.91 -61.35
CA LEU A 5 9.74 -39.56 -60.15
C LEU A 5 9.85 -38.03 -59.95
N PHE A 6 9.99 -37.27 -61.03
CA PHE A 6 10.05 -35.80 -60.96
C PHE A 6 8.71 -35.17 -60.51
N SER A 7 7.59 -35.72 -60.96
CA SER A 7 6.25 -35.24 -60.56
C SER A 7 5.99 -35.43 -59.06
N GLY A 8 6.38 -36.58 -58.49
CA GLY A 8 6.20 -36.85 -57.06
C GLY A 8 7.02 -35.92 -56.15
N ILE A 9 8.27 -35.61 -56.52
CA ILE A 9 9.15 -34.74 -55.73
C ILE A 9 8.64 -33.29 -55.70
N VAL A 10 8.14 -32.78 -56.83
CA VAL A 10 7.57 -31.42 -56.91
C VAL A 10 6.32 -31.28 -56.02
N ILE A 11 5.47 -32.32 -55.97
CA ILE A 11 4.26 -32.32 -55.12
C ILE A 11 4.63 -32.36 -53.64
N VAL A 12 5.62 -33.18 -53.24
CA VAL A 12 6.05 -33.28 -51.83
C VAL A 12 6.74 -32.00 -51.35
N VAL A 13 7.59 -31.38 -52.18
CA VAL A 13 8.23 -30.09 -51.86
C VAL A 13 7.19 -28.96 -51.80
N GLY A 14 6.21 -28.96 -52.72
CA GLY A 14 5.10 -28.01 -52.69
C GLY A 14 4.24 -28.13 -51.42
N LEU A 15 3.92 -29.35 -50.98
CA LEU A 15 3.19 -29.60 -49.73
C LEU A 15 3.98 -29.22 -48.48
N LEU A 16 5.30 -29.47 -48.45
CA LEU A 16 6.16 -29.04 -47.35
C LEU A 16 6.27 -27.52 -47.28
N LEU A 17 6.41 -26.82 -48.41
CA LEU A 17 6.42 -25.36 -48.42
C LEU A 17 5.05 -24.77 -48.04
N PHE A 18 3.95 -25.39 -48.47
CA PHE A 18 2.60 -24.96 -48.10
C PHE A 18 2.29 -25.17 -46.62
N SER A 19 2.77 -26.27 -46.01
CA SER A 19 2.62 -26.52 -44.57
C SER A 19 3.44 -25.53 -43.71
N GLN A 20 4.64 -25.15 -44.17
CA GLN A 20 5.45 -24.12 -43.53
C GLN A 20 4.74 -22.76 -43.57
N VAL A 21 4.12 -22.39 -44.69
CA VAL A 21 3.38 -21.11 -44.81
C VAL A 21 2.17 -21.04 -43.85
N GLY A 22 1.48 -22.16 -43.62
CA GLY A 22 0.39 -22.23 -42.62
C GLY A 22 0.89 -22.00 -41.19
N LEU A 23 1.97 -22.69 -40.81
CA LEU A 23 2.60 -22.55 -39.48
C LEU A 23 3.08 -21.11 -39.21
N PHE A 24 3.67 -20.45 -40.21
CA PHE A 24 4.10 -19.05 -40.07
C PHE A 24 2.92 -18.09 -39.89
N LYS A 25 1.78 -18.33 -40.56
CA LYS A 25 0.58 -17.49 -40.40
C LYS A 25 -0.03 -17.62 -39.01
N ASP A 26 -0.12 -18.85 -38.48
CA ASP A 26 -0.67 -19.09 -37.14
C ASP A 26 0.23 -18.52 -36.04
N LEU A 27 1.56 -18.65 -36.20
CA LEU A 27 2.53 -18.05 -35.29
C LEU A 27 2.44 -16.52 -35.30
N TYR A 28 2.33 -15.92 -36.49
CA TYR A 28 2.15 -14.46 -36.63
C TYR A 28 0.82 -13.98 -36.04
N ALA A 29 -0.27 -14.73 -36.25
CA ALA A 29 -1.58 -14.44 -35.65
C ALA A 29 -1.57 -14.58 -34.12
N GLN A 30 -0.83 -15.54 -33.56
CA GLN A 30 -0.64 -15.65 -32.12
C GLN A 30 0.19 -14.49 -31.58
N LEU A 31 1.35 -14.19 -32.18
CA LEU A 31 2.23 -13.11 -31.75
C LEU A 31 1.56 -11.73 -31.81
N SER A 32 0.79 -11.44 -32.86
CA SER A 32 0.00 -10.21 -32.96
C SER A 32 -1.08 -10.11 -31.87
N ARG A 33 -1.83 -11.19 -31.59
CA ARG A 33 -2.79 -11.23 -30.48
C ARG A 33 -2.14 -11.04 -29.11
N TYR A 34 -0.92 -11.54 -28.91
CA TYR A 34 -0.15 -11.31 -27.68
C TYR A 34 0.31 -9.85 -27.56
N GLY A 35 0.80 -9.26 -28.66
CA GLY A 35 1.14 -7.85 -28.74
C GLY A 35 -0.05 -6.95 -28.40
N ASP A 36 -1.21 -7.20 -29.00
CA ASP A 36 -2.43 -6.43 -28.76
C ASP A 36 -2.94 -6.53 -27.33
N ARG A 37 -2.86 -7.72 -26.71
CA ARG A 37 -3.27 -7.91 -25.29
C ARG A 37 -2.31 -7.22 -24.31
N ALA A 38 -1.00 -7.30 -24.55
CA ALA A 38 -0.01 -6.64 -23.72
C ALA A 38 -0.12 -5.12 -23.84
N TYR A 39 -0.26 -4.64 -25.08
CA TYR A 39 -0.45 -3.23 -25.39
C TYR A 39 -1.76 -2.68 -24.80
N SER A 40 -2.89 -3.39 -24.97
CA SER A 40 -4.17 -2.97 -24.40
C SER A 40 -4.14 -2.89 -22.86
N ARG A 41 -3.39 -3.79 -22.20
CA ARG A 41 -3.18 -3.76 -20.74
C ARG A 41 -2.34 -2.56 -20.32
N TYR A 42 -1.27 -2.25 -21.05
CA TYR A 42 -0.42 -1.08 -20.77
C TYR A 42 -1.20 0.23 -20.88
N TYR A 43 -1.97 0.42 -21.96
CA TYR A 43 -2.75 1.65 -22.15
C TYR A 43 -3.95 1.78 -21.22
N ARG A 44 -4.49 0.67 -20.70
CA ARG A 44 -5.53 0.71 -19.67
C ARG A 44 -5.00 1.20 -18.31
N ARG A 45 -3.74 0.92 -17.98
CA ARG A 45 -3.09 1.32 -16.71
C ARG A 45 -2.57 2.76 -16.75
N LYS A 46 -2.09 3.23 -17.90
CA LYS A 46 -1.55 4.59 -18.08
C LYS A 46 -2.43 5.77 -17.61
N PRO A 47 -3.75 5.79 -17.81
CA PRO A 47 -4.60 6.89 -17.35
C PRO A 47 -4.92 6.85 -15.85
N GLN A 48 -4.76 5.71 -15.16
CA GLN A 48 -4.97 5.63 -13.70
C GLN A 48 -3.92 6.45 -12.93
N ASP A 49 -2.67 6.46 -13.40
CA ASP A 49 -1.58 7.20 -12.73
C ASP A 49 -1.74 8.72 -12.78
N LYS A 50 -2.43 9.27 -13.78
CA LYS A 50 -2.52 10.73 -13.99
C LYS A 50 -3.53 11.44 -13.08
N GLY A 51 -4.46 10.70 -12.45
CA GLY A 51 -5.47 11.25 -11.52
C GLY A 51 -5.01 11.38 -10.07
N LEU A 52 -3.81 10.92 -9.74
CA LEU A 52 -3.27 10.82 -8.37
C LEU A 52 -2.44 12.04 -7.94
N SER A 53 -2.28 13.03 -8.82
CA SER A 53 -1.50 14.23 -8.49
C SER A 53 -2.32 15.16 -7.59
N GLN A 54 -1.85 15.31 -6.35
CA GLN A 54 -2.22 16.36 -5.39
C GLN A 54 -3.72 16.46 -5.04
N ARG A 55 -4.25 15.44 -4.35
CA ARG A 55 -5.34 15.73 -3.41
C ARG A 55 -4.72 16.16 -2.09
N ASN A 56 -5.02 17.39 -1.67
CA ASN A 56 -4.78 17.84 -0.30
C ASN A 56 -5.48 16.84 0.62
N GLY A 57 -4.70 16.01 1.33
CA GLY A 57 -5.26 15.04 2.27
C GLY A 57 -6.11 15.78 3.31
N PRO A 58 -7.30 15.28 3.66
CA PRO A 58 -8.17 15.98 4.59
C PRO A 58 -7.53 16.03 5.98
N THR A 59 -7.45 17.24 6.54
CA THR A 59 -7.07 17.48 7.93
C THR A 59 -8.20 17.02 8.85
N LEU A 60 -8.11 15.80 9.35
CA LEU A 60 -9.12 15.13 10.18
C LEU A 60 -8.69 14.99 11.64
N LEU A 61 -7.84 15.90 12.14
CA LEU A 61 -7.31 15.82 13.50
C LEU A 61 -8.12 16.72 14.46
N THR A 62 -8.43 16.20 15.65
CA THR A 62 -9.15 16.90 16.73
C THR A 62 -8.32 17.95 17.47
N ASN A 63 -7.02 18.07 17.15
CA ASN A 63 -6.01 18.86 17.87
C ASN A 63 -5.75 18.41 19.33
N ASP A 64 -6.29 17.27 19.76
CA ASP A 64 -6.10 16.81 21.14
C ASP A 64 -4.64 16.44 21.46
N GLU A 65 -3.87 16.01 20.47
CA GLU A 65 -2.41 15.79 20.60
C GLU A 65 -1.67 17.03 21.13
N LYS A 66 -2.12 18.23 20.74
CA LYS A 66 -1.54 19.51 21.19
C LYS A 66 -2.20 20.03 22.46
N ASN A 67 -3.51 19.86 22.59
CA ASN A 67 -4.31 20.50 23.63
C ASN A 67 -4.36 19.70 24.95
N VAL A 68 -4.19 18.38 24.88
CA VAL A 68 -4.20 17.50 26.06
C VAL A 68 -2.77 17.31 26.55
N PRO A 69 -2.46 17.67 27.81
CA PRO A 69 -1.11 17.53 28.37
C PRO A 69 -0.56 16.11 28.28
N PHE A 70 0.77 16.00 28.24
CA PHE A 70 1.50 14.72 28.28
C PHE A 70 1.13 13.73 27.16
N PHE A 71 0.56 14.22 26.05
CA PHE A 71 0.03 13.40 24.96
C PHE A 71 -1.00 12.35 25.42
N ALA A 72 -1.74 12.61 26.52
CA ALA A 72 -2.62 11.63 27.14
C ALA A 72 -3.83 11.22 26.26
N ALA A 73 -4.15 12.02 25.24
CA ALA A 73 -5.18 11.70 24.25
C ALA A 73 -4.65 10.94 23.01
N THR A 74 -3.40 10.49 23.04
CA THR A 74 -2.74 9.84 21.89
C THR A 74 -2.34 8.41 22.21
N PHE A 75 -1.99 7.64 21.19
CA PHE A 75 -1.43 6.31 21.39
C PHE A 75 0.02 6.42 21.88
N SER A 76 0.23 6.10 23.16
CA SER A 76 1.56 6.11 23.80
C SER A 76 2.03 4.74 24.29
N LYS A 77 1.24 3.67 24.07
CA LYS A 77 1.56 2.32 24.56
C LYS A 77 2.95 1.88 24.07
N GLY A 78 3.75 1.38 24.99
CA GLY A 78 5.13 0.97 24.71
C GLY A 78 6.17 2.05 24.98
N LEU A 79 5.76 3.28 25.26
CA LEU A 79 6.63 4.33 25.76
C LEU A 79 6.73 4.28 27.29
N GLU A 80 7.68 5.04 27.85
CA GLU A 80 7.91 5.08 29.29
C GLU A 80 6.84 5.92 30.00
N HIS A 81 6.18 5.32 30.99
CA HIS A 81 5.17 5.95 31.81
C HIS A 81 5.62 5.97 33.27
N ASP A 82 5.21 7.02 33.98
CA ASP A 82 5.36 7.11 35.41
C ASP A 82 4.45 6.08 36.10
N PRO A 83 4.97 5.22 36.99
CA PRO A 83 4.20 4.12 37.57
C PRO A 83 3.14 4.56 38.58
N VAL A 84 3.20 5.81 39.07
CA VAL A 84 2.25 6.33 40.08
C VAL A 84 1.08 7.03 39.41
N THR A 85 1.38 7.89 38.43
CA THR A 85 0.39 8.72 37.73
C THR A 85 -0.13 8.07 36.45
N GLY A 86 0.60 7.11 35.88
CA GLY A 86 0.29 6.50 34.58
C GLY A 86 0.52 7.42 33.39
N LEU A 87 1.06 8.63 33.58
CA LEU A 87 1.34 9.60 32.52
C LEU A 87 2.72 9.35 31.88
N LEU A 88 2.94 9.87 30.68
CA LEU A 88 4.26 9.79 30.05
C LEU A 88 5.32 10.56 30.85
N THR A 89 6.44 9.90 31.13
CA THR A 89 7.62 10.57 31.71
C THR A 89 8.22 11.56 30.70
N VAL A 90 9.19 12.37 31.14
CA VAL A 90 9.95 13.25 30.23
C VAL A 90 10.63 12.43 29.12
N LEU A 91 11.19 11.26 29.44
CA LEU A 91 11.80 10.38 28.45
C LEU A 91 10.75 9.76 27.52
N GLY A 92 9.58 9.39 28.06
CA GLY A 92 8.43 8.95 27.27
C GLY A 92 7.99 9.99 26.23
N GLN A 93 7.86 11.26 26.63
CA GLN A 93 7.51 12.38 25.74
C GLN A 93 8.58 12.64 24.67
N GLN A 94 9.85 12.53 25.03
CA GLN A 94 10.96 12.65 24.06
C GLN A 94 10.91 11.51 23.02
N ASN A 95 10.66 10.28 23.45
CA ASN A 95 10.53 9.14 22.55
C ASN A 95 9.27 9.24 21.68
N TYR A 96 8.16 9.78 22.20
CA TYR A 96 6.99 10.12 21.37
C TYR A 96 7.35 11.11 20.26
N THR A 97 8.09 12.17 20.60
CA THR A 97 8.53 13.17 19.61
C THR A 97 9.45 12.55 18.54
N LYS A 98 10.36 11.64 18.92
CA LYS A 98 11.16 10.87 17.96
C LYS A 98 10.29 9.99 17.06
N PHE A 99 9.23 9.41 17.61
CA PHE A 99 8.29 8.61 16.84
C PHE A 99 7.54 9.46 15.80
N LEU A 100 7.07 10.65 16.18
CA LEU A 100 6.49 11.61 15.23
C LEU A 100 7.49 12.03 14.14
N HIS A 101 8.75 12.28 14.52
CA HIS A 101 9.81 12.56 13.57
C HIS A 101 9.99 11.40 12.58
N ALA A 102 10.07 10.15 13.06
CA ALA A 102 10.19 8.97 12.21
C ALA A 102 9.01 8.79 11.24
N LEU A 103 7.77 9.08 11.69
CA LEU A 103 6.59 9.09 10.82
C LEU A 103 6.68 10.16 9.73
N SER A 104 7.24 11.34 10.06
CA SER A 104 7.38 12.44 9.10
C SER A 104 8.47 12.20 8.06
N THR A 105 9.60 11.62 8.46
CA THR A 105 10.75 11.36 7.56
C THR A 105 10.63 10.05 6.81
N GLN A 106 9.85 9.11 7.34
CA GLN A 106 9.70 7.75 6.82
C GLN A 106 11.03 6.97 6.79
N ASN A 107 12.07 7.46 7.48
CA ASN A 107 13.40 6.87 7.47
C ASN A 107 13.44 5.66 8.41
N PRO A 108 13.81 4.45 7.92
CA PRO A 108 13.90 3.26 8.77
C PRO A 108 14.80 3.41 10.00
N GLN A 109 15.85 4.22 9.91
CA GLN A 109 16.79 4.47 11.01
C GLN A 109 16.15 5.30 12.13
N ASP A 110 15.29 6.26 11.79
CA ASP A 110 14.61 7.08 12.78
C ASP A 110 13.63 6.23 13.60
N PHE A 111 12.95 5.27 12.96
CA PHE A 111 12.13 4.28 13.68
C PHE A 111 12.95 3.38 14.61
N ALA A 112 14.16 3.00 14.21
CA ALA A 112 15.05 2.18 15.04
C ALA A 112 15.58 2.95 16.27
N ALA A 113 15.61 4.28 16.20
CA ALA A 113 16.01 5.15 17.31
C ALA A 113 14.90 5.40 18.34
N VAL A 114 13.65 5.01 18.06
CA VAL A 114 12.53 5.12 19.00
C VAL A 114 12.64 4.01 20.04
N GLN A 115 12.78 4.39 21.30
CA GLN A 115 12.91 3.41 22.38
C GLN A 115 11.53 2.90 22.81
N TYR A 116 11.42 1.59 22.94
CA TYR A 116 10.28 0.90 23.53
C TYR A 116 10.64 0.56 24.98
N ALA A 117 9.81 0.97 25.93
CA ALA A 117 10.04 0.81 27.37
C ALA A 117 9.77 -0.62 27.88
N GLY A 118 9.18 -1.49 27.06
CA GLY A 118 8.93 -2.91 27.37
C GLY A 118 9.80 -3.88 26.56
N SER A 119 9.42 -5.16 26.57
CA SER A 119 10.09 -6.23 25.80
C SER A 119 9.64 -6.35 24.33
N GLY A 120 8.76 -5.46 23.88
CA GLY A 120 8.13 -5.51 22.56
C GLY A 120 8.72 -4.53 21.56
N THR A 121 8.07 -4.44 20.40
CA THR A 121 8.34 -3.46 19.35
C THR A 121 7.03 -2.85 18.86
N PHE A 122 7.11 -1.70 18.19
CA PHE A 122 5.95 -1.15 17.51
C PHE A 122 5.52 -2.05 16.35
N GLY A 123 4.26 -2.45 16.33
CA GLY A 123 3.68 -3.23 15.24
C GLY A 123 3.59 -2.40 13.97
N ASN A 124 4.45 -2.73 13.00
CA ASN A 124 4.42 -2.24 11.61
C ASN A 124 4.09 -0.74 11.41
N PRO A 125 4.76 0.21 12.09
CA PRO A 125 4.45 1.64 11.95
C PRO A 125 4.79 2.21 10.56
N LYS A 126 5.39 1.40 9.67
CA LYS A 126 5.86 1.79 8.33
C LYS A 126 4.92 1.36 7.21
N GLU A 127 3.94 0.50 7.47
CA GLU A 127 3.13 -0.11 6.41
C GLU A 127 2.24 0.88 5.67
N SER A 128 1.82 1.96 6.32
CA SER A 128 1.00 3.01 5.70
C SER A 128 1.71 3.77 4.58
N PHE A 129 3.03 3.67 4.48
CA PHE A 129 3.82 4.34 3.43
C PHE A 129 3.99 3.48 2.18
N LEU A 130 3.58 2.21 2.21
CA LEU A 130 3.65 1.32 1.06
C LEU A 130 2.59 1.70 0.03
N LYS A 131 3.03 1.89 -1.22
CA LYS A 131 2.13 2.12 -2.35
C LYS A 131 1.62 0.78 -2.88
N SER A 132 0.32 0.71 -3.14
CA SER A 132 -0.27 -0.42 -3.84
C SER A 132 -0.07 -0.29 -5.36
N PHE A 133 0.20 -1.40 -6.04
CA PHE A 133 0.25 -1.47 -7.51
C PHE A 133 -1.13 -1.61 -8.15
N ASP A 134 -2.15 -1.90 -7.35
CA ASP A 134 -3.53 -2.03 -7.80
C ASP A 134 -4.49 -1.39 -6.78
N GLY A 135 -5.62 -0.90 -7.27
CA GLY A 135 -6.59 -0.16 -6.47
C GLY A 135 -6.15 1.26 -6.09
N LYS A 136 -6.88 1.84 -5.13
CA LYS A 136 -6.56 3.17 -4.58
C LYS A 136 -5.45 3.07 -3.54
N ASP A 137 -4.65 4.11 -3.44
CA ASP A 137 -3.62 4.18 -2.41
C ASP A 137 -4.22 4.32 -1.00
N LEU A 138 -3.51 3.86 0.02
CA LEU A 138 -3.95 3.97 1.42
C LEU A 138 -4.17 5.43 1.84
N THR A 139 -3.38 6.34 1.27
CA THR A 139 -3.48 7.79 1.54
C THR A 139 -4.73 8.44 0.95
N GLU A 140 -5.44 7.77 0.04
CA GLU A 140 -6.70 8.25 -0.53
C GLU A 140 -7.93 7.93 0.31
N PHE A 141 -7.79 7.00 1.26
CA PHE A 141 -8.87 6.64 2.17
C PHE A 141 -8.83 7.50 3.41
N THR A 142 -10.01 7.98 3.80
CA THR A 142 -10.16 8.96 4.87
C THR A 142 -11.32 8.52 5.74
N ILE A 143 -11.11 8.50 7.04
CA ILE A 143 -12.15 8.23 8.03
C ILE A 143 -12.61 9.54 8.67
N THR A 144 -13.79 9.59 9.26
CA THR A 144 -14.20 10.76 10.04
C THR A 144 -13.25 10.96 11.23
N SER A 145 -13.06 12.21 11.64
CA SER A 145 -12.33 12.51 12.87
C SER A 145 -12.96 11.80 14.06
N PHE A 146 -12.12 11.27 14.95
CA PHE A 146 -12.59 10.72 16.21
C PHE A 146 -13.18 11.83 17.10
N PRO A 147 -14.10 11.51 18.03
CA PRO A 147 -14.57 12.48 19.00
C PRO A 147 -13.41 13.00 19.86
N LYS A 148 -13.47 14.29 20.23
CA LYS A 148 -12.50 14.86 21.18
C LYS A 148 -12.58 14.15 22.52
N LEU A 149 -11.46 14.02 23.23
CA LEU A 149 -11.44 13.41 24.56
C LEU A 149 -12.41 14.09 25.55
N SER A 150 -12.58 15.41 25.43
CA SER A 150 -13.49 16.21 26.26
C SER A 150 -14.95 16.24 25.76
N SER A 151 -15.28 15.54 24.68
CA SER A 151 -16.63 15.56 24.11
C SER A 151 -17.60 14.65 24.88
N PRO A 152 -18.90 14.98 24.91
CA PRO A 152 -19.92 14.10 25.47
C PRO A 152 -19.99 12.74 24.76
N GLU A 153 -19.71 12.71 23.46
CA GLU A 153 -19.69 11.49 22.65
C GLU A 153 -18.57 10.54 23.10
N ALA A 154 -17.35 11.04 23.34
CA ALA A 154 -16.26 10.21 23.87
C ALA A 154 -16.60 9.60 25.23
N ALA A 155 -17.25 10.36 26.11
CA ALA A 155 -17.70 9.88 27.42
C ALA A 155 -18.79 8.80 27.30
N ALA A 156 -19.76 8.98 26.40
CA ALA A 156 -20.81 7.99 26.15
C ALA A 156 -20.22 6.67 25.60
N ASN A 157 -19.28 6.75 24.65
CA ASN A 157 -18.61 5.57 24.09
C ASN A 157 -17.80 4.80 25.16
N LEU A 158 -17.09 5.51 26.04
CA LEU A 158 -16.38 4.87 27.16
C LEU A 158 -17.33 4.19 28.15
N LEU A 159 -18.46 4.81 28.45
CA LEU A 159 -19.49 4.21 29.32
C LEU A 159 -20.07 2.94 28.69
N GLU A 160 -20.37 2.97 27.39
CA GLU A 160 -20.84 1.80 26.65
C GLU A 160 -19.83 0.64 26.74
N LEU A 161 -18.54 0.90 26.47
CA LEU A 161 -17.48 -0.11 26.58
C LEU A 161 -17.35 -0.66 28.00
N TYR A 162 -17.49 0.18 29.02
CA TYR A 162 -17.42 -0.25 30.41
C TYR A 162 -18.60 -1.16 30.79
N LEU A 163 -19.80 -0.89 30.27
CA LEU A 163 -20.99 -1.71 30.52
C LEU A 163 -20.98 -3.04 29.75
N MET A 164 -20.20 -3.15 28.66
CA MET A 164 -20.02 -4.39 27.91
C MET A 164 -19.00 -5.36 28.52
N ALA A 165 -18.09 -4.86 29.37
CA ALA A 165 -17.01 -5.63 29.99
C ALA A 165 -17.47 -6.37 31.24
#